data_AF-A0A9X3S2M2-F1
#
_entry.id   AF-A0A9X3S2M2-F1
#
_cell.length_a   1.000
_cell.length_b   1.000
_cell.length_c   1.000
_cell.angle_alpha   90.00
_cell.angle_beta   90.00
_cell.angle_gamma   90.00
#
_symmetry.space_group_name_H-M   'P 1'
#
loop_
_entity.id
_entity.type
_entity.pdbx_description
1 polymer ?
#
loop_
_entity_poly.entity_id
_entity_poly.type
_entity_poly.pdbx_seq_one_letter_code
_entity_poly.pdbx_strand_id
1 'polypeptide(L)'
;MPYREDTLPLQNYDRQNAGAIAAKLSALTQRELRQVREYELARENRQVVLDRIAELTSDEPWEGYDEQDGATIAEVIASADPDTVRFVVDYEREHRSRAQVIRAAARAQ
;
A
#
# COMPACT_ATOMS: atom_id res chain seq x y z
N MET A 1 -11.57 -17.86 7.33
CA MET A 1 -10.68 -18.93 7.83
C MET A 1 -9.71 -18.28 8.80
N PRO A 2 -9.51 -18.76 10.04
CA PRO A 2 -8.50 -18.16 10.90
C PRO A 2 -7.11 -18.47 10.34
N TYR A 3 -6.36 -17.44 9.97
CA TYR A 3 -4.99 -17.61 9.50
C TYR A 3 -4.10 -18.14 10.62
N ARG A 4 -3.24 -19.11 10.30
CA ARG A 4 -2.25 -19.71 11.20
C ARG A 4 -0.84 -19.24 10.81
N GLU A 5 0.12 -19.34 11.72
CA GLU A 5 1.51 -18.91 11.45
C GLU A 5 2.04 -19.60 10.19
N ASP A 6 1.79 -20.91 10.09
CA ASP A 6 2.21 -21.76 8.97
C ASP A 6 1.61 -21.36 7.62
N THR A 7 0.54 -20.57 7.63
CA THR A 7 -0.12 -20.08 6.41
C THR A 7 0.37 -18.71 5.98
N LEU A 8 1.18 -18.04 6.81
CA LEU A 8 1.72 -16.73 6.48
C LEU A 8 2.84 -16.85 5.44
N PRO A 9 3.00 -15.85 4.58
CA PRO A 9 4.11 -15.75 3.63
C PRO A 9 5.46 -15.45 4.32
N LEU A 10 5.45 -15.27 5.64
CA LEU A 10 6.63 -14.96 6.45
C LEU A 10 6.91 -16.12 7.41
N GLN A 11 8.07 -16.77 7.25
CA GLN A 11 8.48 -17.86 8.15
C GLN A 11 8.86 -17.35 9.53
N ASN A 12 8.52 -18.11 10.59
CA ASN A 12 8.82 -17.77 11.99
C ASN A 12 8.33 -16.37 12.37
N TYR A 13 7.10 -16.03 11.95
CA TYR A 13 6.54 -14.69 12.12
C TYR A 13 6.45 -14.29 13.59
N ASP A 14 6.05 -15.20 14.48
CA ASP A 14 5.88 -14.90 15.90
C ASP A 14 7.22 -14.73 16.63
N ARG A 15 8.31 -15.25 16.07
CA ARG A 15 9.66 -15.13 16.63
C ARG A 15 10.39 -13.88 16.18
N GLN A 16 9.81 -13.12 15.26
CA GLN A 16 10.42 -11.90 14.71
C GLN A 16 9.90 -10.67 15.42
N ASN A 17 10.76 -9.66 15.51
CA ASN A 17 10.36 -8.34 16.01
C ASN A 17 9.55 -7.58 14.95
N ALA A 18 8.69 -6.67 15.41
CA ALA A 18 7.81 -5.90 14.54
C ALA A 18 8.53 -5.13 13.43
N GLY A 19 9.72 -4.57 13.70
CA GLY A 19 10.51 -3.84 12.70
C GLY A 19 11.06 -4.74 11.58
N ALA A 20 11.53 -5.93 11.93
CA ALA A 20 12.02 -6.92 10.97
C ALA A 20 10.87 -7.47 10.11
N ILE A 21 9.68 -7.63 10.69
CA ILE A 21 8.46 -7.96 9.95
C ILE A 21 8.12 -6.82 9.00
N ALA A 22 8.04 -5.58 9.50
CA ALA A 22 7.70 -4.38 8.74
C ALA A 22 8.59 -4.18 7.50
N ALA A 23 9.90 -4.44 7.64
CA ALA A 23 10.85 -4.36 6.53
C ALA A 23 10.62 -5.43 5.45
N LYS A 24 10.01 -6.57 5.78
CA LYS A 24 9.69 -7.65 4.83
C LYS A 24 8.32 -7.51 4.20
N LEU A 25 7.41 -6.76 4.82
CA LEU A 25 6.05 -6.56 4.31
C LEU A 25 6.05 -5.91 2.92
N SER A 26 7.01 -5.03 2.60
CA SER A 26 7.09 -4.39 1.29
C SER A 26 7.41 -5.35 0.14
N ALA A 27 7.84 -6.57 0.44
CA ALA A 27 8.06 -7.62 -0.56
C ALA A 27 6.81 -8.51 -0.76
N LEU A 28 5.75 -8.30 0.02
CA LEU A 28 4.52 -9.09 -0.05
C LEU A 28 3.51 -8.46 -1.02
N THR A 29 2.69 -9.31 -1.62
CA THR A 29 1.54 -8.87 -2.43
C THR A 29 0.40 -8.33 -1.58
N GLN A 30 -0.52 -7.56 -2.17
CA GLN A 30 -1.73 -7.05 -1.48
C GLN A 30 -2.55 -8.14 -0.79
N ARG A 31 -2.67 -9.32 -1.41
CA ARG A 31 -3.35 -10.48 -0.82
C ARG A 31 -2.62 -11.02 0.41
N GLU A 32 -1.30 -11.11 0.32
CA GLU A 32 -0.43 -11.55 1.41
C GLU A 32 -0.42 -10.54 2.57
N LEU A 33 -0.41 -9.24 2.27
CA LEU A 33 -0.53 -8.17 3.26
C LEU A 33 -1.86 -8.26 4.03
N ARG A 34 -2.99 -8.47 3.33
CA ARG A 34 -4.29 -8.71 3.98
C ARG A 34 -4.27 -9.94 4.89
N GLN A 35 -3.62 -11.01 4.46
CA GLN A 35 -3.49 -12.22 5.25
C GLN A 35 -2.67 -11.99 6.54
N VAL A 36 -1.54 -11.30 6.44
CA VAL A 36 -0.72 -10.94 7.61
C VAL A 36 -1.47 -9.99 8.54
N ARG A 37 -2.25 -9.05 8.00
CA ARG A 37 -3.07 -8.11 8.79
C ARG A 37 -4.11 -8.83 9.64
N GLU A 38 -4.91 -9.70 9.03
CA GLU A 38 -5.95 -10.45 9.74
C GLU A 38 -5.35 -11.36 10.82
N TYR A 39 -4.19 -11.96 10.54
CA TYR A 39 -3.45 -12.72 11.53
C TYR A 39 -2.98 -11.86 12.69
N GLU A 40 -2.33 -10.73 12.42
CA GLU A 40 -1.76 -9.84 13.46
C GLU A 40 -2.88 -9.26 14.35
N LEU A 41 -4.02 -8.89 13.77
CA LEU A 41 -5.21 -8.42 14.50
C LEU A 41 -5.76 -9.48 15.47
N ALA A 42 -5.68 -10.76 15.09
CA ALA A 42 -6.14 -11.88 15.92
C ALA A 42 -5.13 -12.30 17.01
N ARG A 43 -3.92 -11.69 17.02
CA ARG A 43 -2.77 -12.10 17.82
C ARG A 43 -2.27 -10.97 18.71
N GLU A 44 -0.99 -10.63 18.63
CA GLU A 44 -0.31 -9.64 19.46
C GLU A 44 -0.72 -8.20 19.12
N ASN A 45 -1.40 -7.99 17.97
CA ASN A 45 -1.93 -6.70 17.56
C ASN A 45 -0.87 -5.59 17.56
N ARG A 46 0.35 -5.92 17.11
CA ARG A 46 1.50 -5.00 17.13
C ARG A 46 1.24 -3.87 16.15
N GLN A 47 1.04 -2.67 16.70
CA GLN A 47 0.68 -1.47 15.93
C GLN A 47 1.68 -1.19 14.82
N VAL A 48 2.99 -1.28 15.07
CA VAL A 48 4.04 -1.08 14.06
C VAL A 48 3.86 -1.95 12.81
N VAL A 49 3.40 -3.20 12.98
CA VAL A 49 3.15 -4.09 11.84
C VAL A 49 1.85 -3.70 11.13
N LEU A 50 0.80 -3.42 11.89
CA LEU A 50 -0.50 -3.02 11.32
C LEU A 50 -0.44 -1.68 10.60
N ASP A 51 0.29 -0.71 11.15
CA ASP A 51 0.54 0.60 10.55
C ASP A 51 1.33 0.41 9.26
N ARG A 52 2.38 -0.42 9.26
CA ARG A 52 3.13 -0.71 8.04
C ARG A 52 2.31 -1.44 6.99
N ILE A 53 1.44 -2.36 7.38
CA ILE A 53 0.50 -2.99 6.43
C ILE A 53 -0.49 -1.96 5.93
N ALA A 54 -1.02 -1.10 6.79
CA ALA A 54 -1.92 -0.02 6.40
C ALA A 54 -1.25 0.91 5.40
N GLU A 55 -0.02 1.36 5.63
CA GLU A 55 0.80 2.08 4.65
C GLU A 55 0.88 1.29 3.33
N LEU A 56 1.40 0.06 3.34
CA LEU A 56 1.60 -0.71 2.11
C LEU A 56 0.30 -1.10 1.37
N THR A 57 -0.84 -1.12 2.06
CA THR A 57 -2.16 -1.42 1.48
C THR A 57 -2.97 -0.15 1.16
N SER A 58 -2.57 1.00 1.70
CA SER A 58 -3.27 2.29 1.58
C SER A 58 -2.44 3.35 0.86
N ASP A 59 -1.16 3.09 0.56
CA ASP A 59 -0.27 4.02 -0.12
C ASP A 59 -0.61 4.12 -1.61
N GLU A 60 -1.34 3.18 -2.20
CA GLU A 60 -1.84 3.39 -3.56
C GLU A 60 -3.00 4.40 -3.54
N PRO A 61 -2.98 5.47 -4.36
CA PRO A 61 -4.10 6.39 -4.49
C PRO A 61 -5.45 5.73 -4.80
N TRP A 62 -5.40 4.55 -5.42
CA TRP A 62 -6.49 3.59 -5.52
C TRP A 62 -5.93 2.20 -5.81
N GLU A 63 -6.69 1.13 -5.53
CA GLU A 63 -6.25 -0.25 -5.74
C GLU A 63 -5.75 -0.49 -7.18
N GLY A 64 -4.52 -0.97 -7.30
CA GLY A 64 -3.88 -1.22 -8.59
C GLY A 64 -3.36 0.03 -9.28
N TYR A 65 -3.26 1.18 -8.58
CA TYR A 65 -2.68 2.41 -9.12
C TYR A 65 -1.28 2.17 -9.69
N ASP A 66 -0.45 1.41 -8.98
CA ASP A 66 0.96 1.27 -9.33
C ASP A 66 1.20 0.26 -10.47
N GLU A 67 0.17 -0.53 -10.79
CA GLU A 67 0.07 -1.43 -11.95
C GLU A 67 -0.48 -0.72 -13.20
N GLN A 68 -1.06 0.48 -13.06
CA GLN A 68 -1.60 1.25 -14.18
C GLN A 68 -0.54 2.08 -14.89
N ASP A 69 -0.71 2.24 -16.20
CA ASP A 69 0.13 3.14 -17.00
C ASP A 69 -0.19 4.60 -16.68
N GLY A 70 0.83 5.46 -16.80
CA GLY A 70 0.70 6.90 -16.53
C GLY A 70 -0.35 7.63 -17.38
N ALA A 71 -0.74 7.05 -18.53
CA ALA A 71 -1.84 7.55 -19.36
C ALA A 71 -3.21 7.24 -18.75
N THR A 72 -3.42 6.00 -18.30
CA THR A 72 -4.63 5.57 -17.59
C THR A 72 -4.81 6.35 -16.29
N ILE A 73 -3.72 6.49 -15.53
CA ILE A 73 -3.70 7.30 -14.31
C ILE A 73 -4.11 8.75 -14.59
N ALA A 74 -3.60 9.34 -15.69
CA ALA A 74 -3.94 10.70 -16.08
C ALA A 74 -5.43 10.89 -16.45
N GLU A 75 -6.06 9.90 -17.09
CA GLU A 75 -7.51 9.92 -17.37
C GLU A 75 -8.34 9.83 -16.09
N VAL A 76 -7.94 8.97 -15.15
CA VAL A 76 -8.60 8.85 -13.84
C VAL A 76 -8.49 10.17 -13.08
N ILE A 77 -7.30 10.77 -13.02
CA ILE A 77 -7.09 12.08 -12.37
C ILE A 77 -7.92 13.19 -13.00
N ALA A 78 -8.08 13.19 -14.33
CA ALA A 78 -8.88 14.20 -15.02
C ALA A 78 -10.39 14.13 -14.69
N SER A 79 -10.85 12.99 -14.14
CA SER A 79 -12.24 12.75 -13.73
C SER A 79 -12.41 12.56 -12.23
N ALA A 80 -11.32 12.64 -11.45
CA ALA A 80 -11.31 12.41 -10.00
C ALA A 80 -11.53 13.70 -9.21
N ASP A 81 -11.93 13.53 -7.95
CA ASP A 81 -12.13 14.64 -7.01
C ASP A 81 -10.79 15.28 -6.58
N PRO A 82 -10.79 16.57 -6.19
CA PRO A 82 -9.57 17.30 -5.83
C PRO A 82 -8.75 16.65 -4.71
N ASP A 83 -9.41 15.95 -3.77
CA ASP A 83 -8.75 15.22 -2.69
C ASP A 83 -7.96 14.02 -3.23
N THR A 84 -8.50 13.30 -4.21
CA THR A 84 -7.81 12.21 -4.91
C THR A 84 -6.63 12.74 -5.72
N VAL A 85 -6.78 13.87 -6.41
CA VAL A 85 -5.69 14.51 -7.16
C VAL A 85 -4.53 14.88 -6.23
N ARG A 86 -4.83 15.41 -5.04
CA ARG A 86 -3.82 15.77 -4.05
C ARG A 86 -3.08 14.56 -3.50
N PHE A 87 -3.83 13.51 -3.16
CA PHE A 87 -3.26 12.25 -2.70
C PHE A 87 -2.31 11.62 -3.75
N VAL A 88 -2.69 11.65 -5.03
CA VAL A 88 -1.82 11.19 -6.12
C VAL A 88 -0.54 12.01 -6.24
N VAL A 89 -0.61 13.34 -6.08
CA VAL A 89 0.57 14.21 -6.17
C VAL A 89 1.53 13.94 -5.02
N ASP A 90 1.01 13.80 -3.80
CA ASP A 90 1.83 13.49 -2.62
C ASP A 90 2.48 12.11 -2.78
N TYR A 91 1.69 11.11 -3.21
CA TYR A 91 2.19 9.77 -3.51
C TYR A 91 3.28 9.75 -4.59
N GLU A 92 3.05 10.40 -5.74
CA GLU A 92 4.03 10.45 -6.83
C GLU A 92 5.29 11.22 -6.44
N ARG A 93 5.19 12.27 -5.62
CA ARG A 93 6.37 12.99 -5.11
C ARG A 93 7.24 12.10 -4.23
N GLU A 94 6.63 11.26 -3.41
CA GLU A 94 7.34 10.39 -2.46
C GLU A 94 7.85 9.09 -3.09
N HIS A 95 7.27 8.65 -4.22
CA HIS A 95 7.58 7.36 -4.84
C HIS A 95 8.34 7.45 -6.16
N ARG A 96 7.65 7.74 -7.28
CA ARG A 96 8.22 7.56 -8.64
C ARG A 96 8.38 8.85 -9.45
N SER A 97 7.81 9.96 -8.98
CA SER A 97 7.86 11.27 -9.63
C SER A 97 7.54 11.22 -11.13
N ARG A 98 6.51 10.47 -11.52
CA ARG A 98 6.14 10.32 -12.93
C ARG A 98 5.66 11.67 -13.47
N ALA A 99 6.45 12.28 -14.37
CA ALA A 99 6.17 13.61 -14.92
C ALA A 99 4.80 13.69 -15.63
N GLN A 100 4.31 12.60 -16.21
CA GLN A 100 2.99 12.55 -16.86
C GLN A 100 1.84 12.70 -15.84
N VAL A 101 1.95 12.02 -14.69
CA VAL A 101 0.95 12.07 -13.63
C VAL A 101 0.94 13.44 -12.96
N ILE A 102 2.12 13.98 -12.65
CA ILE A 102 2.25 15.33 -12.07
C ILE A 102 1.63 16.39 -12.98
N ARG A 103 1.83 16.28 -14.31
CA ARG A 103 1.20 17.19 -15.29
C ARG A 103 -0.31 17.02 -15.37
N ALA A 104 -0.82 15.79 -15.27
CA ALA A 104 -2.26 15.53 -15.24
C ALA A 104 -2.91 16.14 -13.99
N ALA A 105 -2.30 15.93 -12.82
CA ALA A 105 -2.75 16.50 -11.56
C ALA A 105 -2.68 18.04 -11.53
N ALA A 106 -1.71 18.65 -12.21
CA ALA A 106 -1.64 20.11 -12.36
C ALA A 106 -2.74 20.69 -13.28
N ARG A 107 -3.37 19.86 -14.14
CA ARG A 107 -4.47 20.29 -15.01
C ARG A 107 -5.85 20.05 -14.40
N ALA A 108 -5.94 19.17 -13.41
CA ALA A 108 -7.17 18.82 -12.70
C ALA A 108 -7.41 19.67 -11.44
N GLN A 109 -6.45 20.51 -11.05
CA GLN A 109 -6.58 21.56 -10.03
C GLN A 109 -7.15 22.85 -10.64
#